data_AF-A0A060BPC1-F1
#
_entry.id   AF-A0A060BPC1-F1
#
_cell.length_a   1.000
_cell.length_b   1.000
_cell.length_c   1.000
_cell.angle_alpha   90.00
_cell.angle_beta   90.00
_cell.angle_gamma   90.00
#
_symmetry.space_group_name_H-M   'P 1'
#
loop_
_entity.id
_entity.type
_entity.pdbx_description
1 polymer ?
#
loop_
_entity_poly.entity_id
_entity_poly.type
_entity_poly.pdbx_seq_one_letter_code
_entity_poly.pdbx_strand_id
1 'polypeptide(L)'
;MARINQDDIMTPRRLAQQVRFLETHPDHVVVGGAIQLFTATESEFDVLQFPLSDEAIRQQWMTLSPYSDPTVMYRKNVWLKTEGYSQFFWPADDVHMWYQLGSLG
;
A
#
# COMPACT_ATOMS: atom_id res chain seq x y z
N MET A 1 3.13 -9.25 5.17
CA MET A 1 2.34 -9.72 4.00
C MET A 1 2.52 -8.67 2.92
N ALA A 2 2.68 -9.08 1.66
CA ALA A 2 2.87 -8.18 0.54
C ALA A 2 1.77 -8.40 -0.49
N ARG A 3 1.20 -7.32 -1.02
CA ARG A 3 0.11 -7.32 -2.00
C ARG A 3 0.63 -7.27 -3.42
N ILE A 4 -0.16 -7.79 -4.34
CA ILE A 4 -0.01 -7.65 -5.78
C ILE A 4 -1.34 -8.02 -6.41
N ASN A 5 -1.79 -7.28 -7.42
CA ASN A 5 -2.93 -7.69 -8.23
C ASN A 5 -2.49 -8.65 -9.33
N GLN A 6 -3.45 -9.33 -9.92
CA GLN A 6 -3.19 -10.33 -10.96
C GLN A 6 -2.62 -9.71 -12.25
N ASP A 7 -2.92 -8.44 -12.49
CA ASP A 7 -2.55 -7.67 -13.67
C ASP A 7 -1.32 -6.77 -13.46
N ASP A 8 -0.70 -6.79 -12.29
CA ASP A 8 0.44 -5.94 -11.96
C ASP A 8 1.80 -6.64 -12.08
N ILE A 9 2.83 -5.86 -12.42
CA ILE A 9 4.22 -6.30 -12.50
C ILE A 9 5.02 -5.73 -11.33
N MET A 10 5.61 -6.61 -10.53
CA MET A 10 6.46 -6.21 -9.41
C MET A 10 7.89 -5.91 -9.87
N THR A 11 8.43 -4.78 -9.42
CA THR A 11 9.84 -4.43 -9.68
C THR A 11 10.79 -5.38 -8.92
N PRO A 12 11.98 -5.70 -9.47
CA PRO A 12 12.85 -6.76 -8.94
C PRO A 12 13.30 -6.59 -7.48
N ARG A 13 13.23 -5.38 -6.92
CA ARG A 13 13.71 -5.06 -5.55
C ARG A 13 12.60 -4.64 -4.58
N ARG A 14 11.33 -4.61 -5.01
CA ARG A 14 10.21 -4.12 -4.19
C ARG A 14 10.17 -4.76 -2.81
N LEU A 15 10.14 -6.10 -2.77
CA LEU A 15 10.02 -6.85 -1.51
C LEU A 15 11.22 -6.60 -0.58
N ALA A 16 12.44 -6.64 -1.11
CA ALA A 16 13.65 -6.44 -0.31
C ALA A 16 13.70 -5.03 0.29
N GLN A 17 13.28 -4.01 -0.45
CA GLN A 17 13.23 -2.63 0.02
C GLN A 17 12.18 -2.45 1.12
N GLN A 18 10.99 -3.01 0.94
CA GLN A 18 9.90 -2.90 1.90
C GLN A 18 10.13 -3.70 3.18
N VAL A 19 10.69 -4.90 3.06
CA VAL A 19 11.12 -5.69 4.23
C VAL A 19 12.16 -4.92 5.01
N ARG A 20 13.21 -4.41 4.35
CA ARG A 20 14.23 -3.61 5.02
C ARG A 20 13.63 -2.41 5.73
N PHE A 21 12.73 -1.66 5.09
CA PHE A 21 12.08 -0.51 5.70
C PHE A 21 11.32 -0.90 6.98
N LEU A 22 10.48 -1.94 6.92
CA LEU A 22 9.72 -2.39 8.09
C LEU A 22 10.61 -3.05 9.15
N GLU A 23 11.74 -3.63 8.82
CA GLU A 23 12.69 -4.15 9.82
C GLU A 23 13.40 -3.02 10.57
N THR A 24 13.74 -1.92 9.87
CA THR A 24 14.45 -0.78 10.48
C THR A 24 13.52 0.23 11.16
N HIS A 25 12.21 0.16 10.92
CA HIS A 25 11.20 1.07 11.50
C HIS A 25 10.10 0.26 12.21
N PRO A 26 10.35 -0.25 13.44
CA PRO A 26 9.44 -1.15 14.16
C PRO A 26 8.09 -0.52 14.53
N ASP A 27 8.04 0.80 14.60
CA ASP A 27 6.84 1.63 14.83
C ASP A 27 5.91 1.69 13.61
N HIS A 28 6.44 1.54 12.39
CA HIS A 28 5.64 1.53 11.17
C HIS A 28 5.01 0.16 10.93
N VAL A 29 3.72 0.13 10.57
CA VAL A 29 2.96 -1.14 10.40
C VAL A 29 2.66 -1.49 8.95
N VAL A 30 2.73 -0.51 8.06
CA VAL A 30 2.44 -0.60 6.63
C VAL A 30 3.38 0.30 5.85
N VAL A 31 3.72 -0.10 4.62
CA VAL A 31 4.52 0.68 3.67
C VAL A 31 3.97 0.45 2.27
N GLY A 32 3.93 1.51 1.45
CA GLY A 32 3.56 1.46 0.05
C GLY A 32 4.72 1.87 -0.85
N GLY A 33 4.40 2.26 -2.09
CA GLY A 33 5.37 2.79 -3.04
C GLY A 33 4.68 3.51 -4.20
N ALA A 34 5.48 4.11 -5.08
CA ALA A 34 5.00 4.63 -6.35
C ALA A 34 4.68 3.47 -7.32
N ILE A 35 3.81 3.75 -8.28
CA ILE A 35 3.56 2.86 -9.42
C ILE A 35 3.93 3.55 -10.72
N GLN A 36 4.32 2.76 -11.71
CA GLN A 36 4.44 3.19 -13.08
C GLN A 36 3.29 2.55 -13.86
N LEU A 37 2.41 3.38 -14.40
CA LEU A 37 1.32 2.92 -15.25
C LEU A 37 1.91 2.36 -16.54
N PHE A 38 1.30 1.30 -17.05
CA PHE A 38 1.70 0.70 -18.32
C PHE A 38 0.48 0.24 -19.10
N THR A 39 0.60 0.27 -20.42
CA THR A 39 -0.42 -0.26 -21.33
C THR A 39 0.27 -1.12 -22.38
N ALA A 40 -0.49 -1.96 -23.08
CA ALA A 40 0.05 -2.79 -24.15
C ALA A 40 0.45 -1.98 -25.39
N THR A 41 -0.03 -0.74 -25.52
CA THR A 41 0.02 0.05 -26.77
C THR A 41 0.86 1.31 -26.66
N GLU A 42 1.20 1.74 -25.46
CA GLU A 42 1.91 3.00 -25.22
C GLU A 42 3.36 2.76 -24.80
N SER A 43 4.21 3.71 -25.21
CA SER A 43 5.65 3.71 -24.91
C SER A 43 6.04 4.75 -23.85
N GLU A 44 5.12 5.67 -23.54
CA GLU A 44 5.25 6.61 -22.43
C GLU A 44 4.45 6.10 -21.23
N PHE A 45 5.02 6.25 -20.05
CA PHE A 45 4.49 5.67 -18.83
C PHE A 45 4.45 6.74 -17.74
N ASP A 46 3.25 7.02 -17.22
CA ASP A 46 3.07 7.91 -16.09
C ASP A 46 3.51 7.25 -14.79
N VAL A 47 4.14 8.03 -13.92
CA VAL A 47 4.51 7.59 -12.57
C VAL A 47 3.59 8.26 -11.56
N LEU A 48 2.76 7.47 -10.88
CA LEU A 48 1.94 7.95 -9.78
C LEU A 48 2.74 7.89 -8.48
N GLN A 49 2.91 9.06 -7.88
CA GLN A 49 3.57 9.26 -6.60
C GLN A 49 2.55 9.31 -5.47
N PHE A 50 2.97 8.89 -4.28
CA PHE A 50 2.18 8.91 -3.05
C PHE A 50 2.93 9.67 -1.96
N PRO A 51 2.24 10.13 -0.90
CA PRO A 51 2.90 10.79 0.22
C PRO A 51 4.00 9.93 0.84
N LEU A 52 5.11 10.57 1.22
CA LEU A 52 6.33 9.90 1.68
C LEU A 52 6.52 9.89 3.20
N SER A 53 5.69 10.61 3.95
CA SER A 53 5.72 10.65 5.41
C SER A 53 4.42 10.18 6.01
N ASP A 54 4.48 9.59 7.20
CA ASP A 54 3.29 9.17 7.96
C ASP A 54 2.31 10.34 8.17
N GLU A 55 2.80 11.53 8.49
CA GLU A 55 1.96 12.73 8.63
C GLU A 55 1.19 13.05 7.33
N ALA A 56 1.86 13.05 6.19
CA ALA A 56 1.23 13.36 4.90
C ALA A 56 0.28 12.24 4.45
N ILE A 57 0.61 10.98 4.72
CA ILE A 57 -0.27 9.82 4.55
C ILE A 57 -1.55 10.02 5.37
N ARG A 58 -1.42 10.44 6.65
CA ARG A 58 -2.56 10.67 7.54
C ARG A 58 -3.45 11.81 7.06
N GLN A 59 -2.87 12.87 6.52
CA GLN A 59 -3.63 13.98 5.94
C GLN A 59 -4.38 13.58 4.66
N GLN A 60 -3.81 12.68 3.85
CA GLN A 60 -4.41 12.26 2.58
C GLN A 60 -5.70 11.44 2.75
N TRP A 61 -5.88 10.72 3.86
CA TRP A 61 -7.04 9.85 4.12
C TRP A 61 -8.40 10.49 3.84
N MET A 62 -8.54 11.79 4.09
CA MET A 62 -9.80 12.51 3.93
C MET A 62 -10.15 12.79 2.46
N THR A 63 -9.23 12.52 1.53
CA THR A 63 -9.37 12.91 0.11
C THR A 63 -9.18 11.73 -0.83
N LEU A 64 -8.15 10.91 -0.63
CA LEU A 64 -7.75 9.82 -1.52
C LEU A 64 -7.12 8.69 -0.71
N SER A 65 -7.07 7.49 -1.29
CA SER A 65 -6.24 6.42 -0.74
C SER A 65 -4.76 6.88 -0.72
N PRO A 66 -4.04 6.74 0.41
CA PRO A 66 -2.62 7.08 0.48
C PRO A 66 -1.72 6.03 -0.18
N TYR A 67 -2.28 4.90 -0.62
CA TYR A 67 -1.54 3.82 -1.24
C TYR A 67 -2.25 3.31 -2.49
N SER A 68 -1.45 2.77 -3.41
CA SER A 68 -1.93 1.86 -4.45
C SER A 68 -1.82 0.42 -3.94
N ASP A 69 -2.91 -0.37 -3.98
CA ASP A 69 -2.98 -1.76 -3.47
C ASP A 69 -1.77 -2.64 -3.85
N PRO A 70 -1.31 -2.71 -5.11
CA PRO A 70 -0.22 -3.61 -5.48
C PRO A 70 1.12 -3.19 -4.89
N THR A 71 1.23 -2.00 -4.31
CA THR A 71 2.46 -1.55 -3.67
C THR A 71 2.51 -1.92 -2.20
N VAL A 72 1.43 -2.40 -1.57
CA VAL A 72 1.39 -2.43 -0.11
C VAL A 72 2.10 -3.66 0.49
N MET A 73 2.95 -3.42 1.48
CA MET A 73 3.43 -4.43 2.42
C MET A 73 3.10 -4.01 3.85
N TYR A 74 2.59 -4.94 4.66
CA TYR A 74 2.22 -4.69 6.05
C TYR A 74 2.59 -5.83 6.99
N ARG A 75 2.65 -5.56 8.29
CA ARG A 75 2.97 -6.58 9.29
C ARG A 75 1.80 -7.52 9.53
N LYS A 76 2.07 -8.83 9.46
CA LYS A 76 1.05 -9.87 9.66
C LYS A 76 0.40 -9.80 11.05
N ASN A 77 1.18 -9.54 12.10
CA ASN A 77 0.68 -9.44 13.47
C ASN A 77 -0.23 -8.22 13.70
N VAL A 78 -0.10 -7.16 12.91
CA VAL A 78 -1.00 -6.00 12.97
C VAL A 78 -2.27 -6.30 12.18
N TRP A 79 -2.15 -6.89 10.99
CA TRP A 79 -3.30 -7.34 10.20
C TRP A 79 -4.23 -8.29 10.98
N LEU A 80 -3.67 -9.21 11.76
CA LEU A 80 -4.45 -10.12 12.61
C LEU A 80 -5.28 -9.43 13.71
N LYS A 81 -5.05 -8.13 13.96
CA LYS A 81 -5.82 -7.30 14.90
C LYS A 81 -6.93 -6.49 14.20
N THR A 82 -6.99 -6.56 12.87
CA THR A 82 -8.03 -5.93 12.05
C THR A 82 -9.21 -6.89 11.87
N GLU A 83 -10.33 -6.37 11.37
CA GLU A 83 -11.49 -7.17 10.98
C GLU A 83 -11.29 -7.90 9.63
N GLY A 84 -10.14 -7.69 8.98
CA GLY A 84 -9.90 -8.23 7.65
C GLY A 84 -10.55 -7.39 6.54
N TYR A 85 -10.61 -7.95 5.34
CA TYR A 85 -11.34 -7.36 4.22
C TYR A 85 -12.83 -7.64 4.40
N SER A 86 -13.67 -6.66 4.05
CA SER A 86 -15.12 -6.79 4.12
C SER A 86 -15.76 -6.38 2.81
N GLN A 87 -16.64 -7.25 2.30
CA GLN A 87 -17.39 -7.03 1.06
C GLN A 87 -18.35 -5.83 1.15
N PHE A 88 -18.65 -5.38 2.37
CA PHE A 88 -19.43 -4.15 2.58
C PHE A 88 -18.77 -2.92 1.94
N PHE A 89 -17.44 -2.89 1.88
CA PHE A 89 -16.67 -1.77 1.35
C PHE A 89 -16.34 -1.89 -0.14
N TRP A 90 -16.81 -2.93 -0.84
CA TRP A 90 -16.51 -3.11 -2.26
C TRP A 90 -16.94 -1.89 -3.11
N PRO A 91 -16.11 -1.38 -4.03
CA PRO A 91 -14.79 -1.88 -4.46
C PRO A 91 -13.58 -1.28 -3.72
N ALA A 92 -13.79 -0.58 -2.61
CA ALA A 92 -12.77 0.12 -1.83
C ALA A 92 -12.42 -0.62 -0.52
N ASP A 93 -12.51 -1.95 -0.51
CA ASP A 93 -12.20 -2.78 0.65
C ASP A 93 -10.70 -2.75 1.01
N ASP A 94 -9.84 -2.45 0.05
CA ASP A 94 -8.42 -2.14 0.24
C ASP A 94 -8.21 -0.84 1.03
N VAL A 95 -8.91 0.25 0.66
CA VAL A 95 -8.84 1.54 1.38
C VAL A 95 -9.28 1.36 2.84
N HIS A 96 -10.36 0.61 3.07
CA HIS A 96 -10.79 0.27 4.42
C HIS A 96 -9.73 -0.52 5.19
N MET A 97 -9.08 -1.50 4.55
CA MET A 97 -7.97 -2.24 5.15
C MET A 97 -6.80 -1.33 5.51
N TRP A 98 -6.41 -0.41 4.62
CA TRP A 98 -5.32 0.52 4.87
C TRP A 98 -5.64 1.45 6.06
N TYR A 99 -6.90 1.89 6.18
CA TYR A 99 -7.36 2.68 7.33
C TYR A 99 -7.23 1.90 8.64
N GLN A 100 -7.70 0.64 8.66
CA GLN A 100 -7.56 -0.23 9.84
C GLN A 100 -6.10 -0.39 10.26
N LEU A 101 -5.18 -0.64 9.32
CA LEU A 101 -3.76 -0.71 9.62
C LEU A 101 -3.21 0.61 10.19
N GLY A 102 -3.50 1.75 9.54
CA GLY A 102 -3.02 3.07 9.98
C GLY A 102 -3.57 3.53 11.34
N SER A 103 -4.70 2.97 11.79
CA SER A 103 -5.22 3.17 13.14
C SER A 103 -4.48 2.38 14.23
N LEU A 104 -3.65 1.41 13.83
CA LEU A 104 -2.89 0.52 14.73
C LEU A 104 -1.39 0.81 14.75
N GLY A 105 -0.94 1.81 13.99
CA GLY A 105 0.45 2.28 13.93
C GLY A 105 0.67 3.19 12.74
#